data_AF-A0A3B5YV51-F1
#
_entry.id   AF-A0A3B5YV51-F1
#
_cell.length_a   1.000
_cell.length_b   1.000
_cell.length_c   1.000
_cell.angle_alpha   90.00
_cell.angle_beta   90.00
_cell.angle_gamma   90.00
#
_symmetry.space_group_name_H-M   'P 1'
#
loop_
_entity.id
_entity.type
_entity.pdbx_description
1 polymer ?
#
loop_
_entity_poly.entity_id
_entity_poly.type
_entity_poly.pdbx_seq_one_letter_code
_entity_poly.pdbx_strand_id
1 'polypeptide(L)'
;MNEVATLKEAVSEAERNASAGRTEREKQEARVAEVRQELQALVEKHESLERDSKTRESELASALESAKAAKAEAQKALQKIEAIKKIVAGKAFFMQSKHVKANYLLLTRIRSSPGVFADLPRSVSDDAAFYRAEEGSSTEKVFWSQYAEAGHPVPLSDQLKQLVELHKLAEQAMKGLIVRLWPKEAMPGSYFGLVRRLVDACPWVEVIKHSACIEGARRALACAKVHCGRMDAEKLVTDAPPPGKEYRTPEVYYKGVLKGAHPIAGECSKDVIFE
;
A
#
# COMPACT_ATOMS: atom_id res chain seq x y z
N MET A 1 -46.66 -102.60 41.46
CA MET A 1 -46.31 -101.16 41.51
C MET A 1 -47.43 -100.41 40.81
N ASN A 2 -48.07 -99.43 41.48
CA ASN A 2 -49.33 -98.83 41.02
C ASN A 2 -49.10 -97.64 40.07
N GLU A 3 -49.66 -97.71 38.87
CA GLU A 3 -49.63 -96.64 37.84
C GLU A 3 -50.17 -95.29 38.33
N VAL A 4 -51.11 -95.30 39.29
CA VAL A 4 -51.67 -94.08 39.87
C VAL A 4 -50.64 -93.34 40.74
N ALA A 5 -49.72 -94.06 41.39
CA ALA A 5 -48.68 -93.43 42.22
C ALA A 5 -47.60 -92.75 41.35
N THR A 6 -47.17 -93.41 40.28
CA THR A 6 -46.21 -92.85 39.31
C THR A 6 -46.78 -91.65 38.56
N LEU A 7 -48.08 -91.68 38.18
CA LEU A 7 -48.73 -90.51 37.56
C LEU A 7 -48.86 -89.33 38.52
N LYS A 8 -49.15 -89.56 39.81
CA LYS A 8 -49.26 -88.48 40.81
C LYS A 8 -47.90 -87.84 41.10
N GLU A 9 -46.84 -88.63 41.13
CA GLU A 9 -45.46 -88.13 41.27
C GLU A 9 -45.05 -87.31 40.04
N ALA A 10 -45.31 -87.81 38.83
CA ALA A 10 -45.05 -87.09 37.58
C ALA A 10 -45.83 -85.77 37.45
N VAL A 11 -47.09 -85.73 37.91
CA VAL A 11 -47.88 -84.48 37.96
C VAL A 11 -47.28 -83.49 38.96
N SER A 12 -46.89 -83.96 40.15
CA SER A 12 -46.26 -83.09 41.15
C SER A 12 -44.91 -82.51 40.69
N GLU A 13 -44.14 -83.30 39.92
CA GLU A 13 -42.89 -82.86 39.31
C GLU A 13 -43.13 -81.89 38.16
N ALA A 14 -44.15 -82.14 37.32
CA ALA A 14 -44.57 -81.22 36.27
C ALA A 14 -45.06 -79.88 36.83
N GLU A 15 -45.80 -79.88 37.96
CA GLU A 15 -46.23 -78.65 38.65
C GLU A 15 -45.05 -77.87 39.22
N ARG A 16 -44.07 -78.55 39.85
CA ARG A 16 -42.83 -77.90 40.31
C ARG A 16 -42.05 -77.30 39.14
N ASN A 17 -41.85 -78.06 38.06
CA ASN A 17 -41.16 -77.58 36.86
C ASN A 17 -41.90 -76.43 36.18
N ALA A 18 -43.23 -76.45 36.15
CA ALA A 18 -44.04 -75.35 35.64
C ALA A 18 -43.93 -74.10 36.53
N SER A 19 -43.92 -74.27 37.86
CA SER A 19 -43.75 -73.16 38.80
C SER A 19 -42.36 -72.51 38.68
N ALA A 20 -41.30 -73.32 38.62
CA ALA A 20 -39.94 -72.86 38.36
C ALA A 20 -39.82 -72.16 36.99
N GLY A 21 -40.41 -72.75 35.94
CA GLY A 21 -40.45 -72.16 34.60
C GLY A 21 -41.18 -70.82 34.55
N ARG A 22 -42.25 -70.62 35.33
CA ARG A 22 -42.93 -69.32 35.46
C ARG A 22 -42.03 -68.28 36.14
N THR A 23 -41.39 -68.64 37.26
CA THR A 23 -40.48 -67.71 37.95
C THR A 23 -39.29 -67.29 37.09
N GLU A 24 -38.77 -68.20 36.25
CA GLU A 24 -37.67 -67.88 35.34
C GLU A 24 -38.14 -67.01 34.15
N ARG A 25 -39.34 -67.25 33.61
CA ARG A 25 -39.95 -66.38 32.59
C ARG A 25 -40.20 -64.97 33.12
N GLU A 26 -40.72 -64.82 34.33
CA GLU A 26 -40.92 -63.51 34.96
C GLU A 26 -39.59 -62.75 35.13
N LYS A 27 -38.52 -63.43 35.54
CA LYS A 27 -37.16 -62.83 35.60
C LYS A 27 -36.65 -62.42 34.22
N GLN A 28 -36.86 -63.24 33.20
CA GLN A 28 -36.47 -62.93 31.83
C GLN A 28 -37.26 -61.75 31.26
N GLU A 29 -38.57 -61.69 31.52
CA GLU A 29 -39.42 -60.57 31.12
C GLU A 29 -39.00 -59.26 31.79
N ALA A 30 -38.65 -59.28 33.08
CA ALA A 30 -38.11 -58.12 33.78
C ALA A 30 -36.79 -57.63 33.16
N ARG A 31 -35.86 -58.53 32.85
CA ARG A 31 -34.60 -58.19 32.15
C ARG A 31 -34.84 -57.64 30.75
N VAL A 32 -35.81 -58.19 30.02
CA VAL A 32 -36.18 -57.68 28.68
C VAL A 32 -36.79 -56.28 28.78
N ALA A 33 -37.59 -56.01 29.81
CA ALA A 33 -38.14 -54.67 30.05
C ALA A 33 -37.04 -53.65 30.37
N GLU A 34 -36.07 -54.01 31.22
CA GLU A 34 -34.90 -53.18 31.54
C GLU A 34 -34.06 -52.89 30.29
N VAL A 35 -33.70 -53.92 29.52
CA VAL A 35 -32.95 -53.77 28.27
C VAL A 35 -33.69 -52.88 27.27
N ARG A 36 -35.02 -53.00 27.15
CA ARG A 36 -35.83 -52.12 26.29
C ARG A 36 -35.75 -50.67 26.72
N GLN A 37 -35.80 -50.39 28.03
CA GLN A 37 -35.71 -49.04 28.56
C GLN A 37 -34.32 -48.43 28.32
N GLU A 38 -33.25 -49.21 28.53
CA GLU A 38 -31.88 -48.79 28.22
C GLU A 38 -31.69 -48.52 26.73
N LEU A 39 -32.24 -49.38 25.86
CA LEU A 39 -32.16 -49.21 24.42
C LEU A 39 -32.86 -47.92 23.98
N GLN A 40 -34.03 -47.62 24.55
CA GLN A 40 -34.75 -46.38 24.28
C GLN A 40 -33.96 -45.15 24.74
N ALA A 41 -33.38 -45.18 25.94
CA ALA A 41 -32.53 -44.10 26.44
C ALA A 41 -31.29 -43.87 25.56
N LEU A 42 -30.69 -44.95 25.03
CA LEU A 42 -29.56 -44.86 24.09
C LEU A 42 -29.97 -44.27 22.74
N VAL A 43 -31.15 -44.62 22.22
CA VAL A 43 -31.68 -44.04 20.98
C VAL A 43 -31.89 -42.53 21.14
N GLU A 44 -32.55 -42.10 22.21
CA GLU A 44 -32.77 -40.68 22.49
C GLU A 44 -31.45 -39.90 22.62
N LYS A 45 -30.44 -40.49 23.27
CA LYS A 45 -29.09 -39.91 23.36
C LYS A 45 -28.38 -39.86 22.01
N HIS A 46 -28.53 -40.88 21.17
CA HIS A 46 -27.94 -40.88 19.83
C HIS A 46 -28.55 -39.78 18.96
N GLU A 47 -29.89 -39.65 18.97
CA GLU A 47 -30.55 -38.61 18.20
C GLU A 47 -30.18 -37.19 18.66
N SER A 48 -30.00 -36.96 19.96
CA SER A 48 -29.54 -35.65 20.45
C SER A 48 -28.11 -35.36 20.01
N LEU A 49 -27.21 -36.35 20.11
CA LEU A 49 -25.83 -36.22 19.60
C LEU A 49 -25.77 -35.98 18.09
N GLU A 50 -26.66 -36.60 17.31
CA GLU A 50 -26.71 -36.38 15.86
C GLU A 50 -27.15 -34.94 15.52
N ARG A 51 -28.13 -34.39 16.26
CA ARG A 51 -28.54 -32.98 16.12
C ARG A 51 -27.41 -32.03 16.51
N ASP A 52 -26.70 -32.30 17.60
CA ASP A 52 -25.55 -31.52 18.04
C ASP A 52 -24.40 -31.57 17.03
N SER A 53 -24.13 -32.76 16.45
CA SER A 53 -23.10 -32.95 15.42
C SER A 53 -23.40 -32.10 14.19
N LYS A 54 -24.63 -32.16 13.69
CA LYS A 54 -25.08 -31.34 12.54
C LYS A 54 -24.96 -29.84 12.83
N THR A 55 -25.29 -29.42 14.05
CA THR A 55 -25.13 -28.02 14.49
C THR A 55 -23.67 -27.60 14.45
N ARG A 56 -22.76 -28.37 15.05
CA ARG A 56 -21.32 -28.09 15.05
C ARG A 56 -20.71 -28.08 13.65
N GLU A 57 -21.15 -28.98 12.76
CA GLU A 57 -20.72 -28.98 11.35
C GLU A 57 -21.08 -27.68 10.65
N SER A 58 -22.30 -27.16 10.89
CA SER A 58 -22.74 -25.87 10.32
C SER A 58 -21.94 -24.68 10.87
N GLU A 59 -21.64 -24.67 12.18
CA GLU A 59 -20.81 -23.66 12.82
C GLU A 59 -19.37 -23.69 12.31
N LEU A 60 -18.79 -24.88 12.16
CA LEU A 60 -17.46 -25.07 11.60
C LEU A 60 -17.38 -24.59 10.15
N ALA A 61 -18.38 -24.89 9.32
CA ALA A 61 -18.44 -24.40 7.95
C ALA A 61 -18.46 -22.87 7.89
N SER A 62 -19.28 -22.22 8.73
CA SER A 62 -19.34 -20.76 8.84
C SER A 62 -18.02 -20.16 9.32
N ALA A 63 -17.39 -20.76 10.33
CA ALA A 63 -16.09 -20.32 10.85
C ALA A 63 -14.98 -20.42 9.79
N LEU A 64 -15.00 -21.47 8.97
CA LEU A 64 -14.03 -21.68 7.90
C LEU A 64 -14.17 -20.62 6.80
N GLU A 65 -15.39 -20.28 6.40
CA GLU A 65 -15.63 -19.19 5.43
C GLU A 65 -15.22 -17.82 5.97
N SER A 66 -15.53 -17.53 7.24
CA SER A 66 -15.06 -16.32 7.90
C SER A 66 -13.52 -16.23 7.95
N ALA A 67 -12.85 -17.34 8.29
CA ALA A 67 -11.39 -17.41 8.30
C ALA A 67 -10.77 -17.20 6.91
N LYS A 68 -11.38 -17.73 5.84
CA LYS A 68 -10.96 -17.47 4.46
C LYS A 68 -11.09 -16.00 4.10
N ALA A 69 -12.21 -15.37 4.45
CA ALA A 69 -12.42 -13.94 4.21
C ALA A 69 -11.40 -13.07 4.95
N ALA A 70 -11.17 -13.34 6.24
CA ALA A 70 -10.17 -12.65 7.04
C ALA A 70 -8.75 -12.81 6.48
N LYS A 71 -8.39 -14.00 5.98
CA LYS A 71 -7.11 -14.25 5.32
C LYS A 71 -6.95 -13.42 4.05
N ALA A 72 -7.99 -13.33 3.21
CA ALA A 72 -7.96 -12.53 1.99
C ALA A 72 -7.78 -11.03 2.29
N GLU A 73 -8.44 -10.53 3.33
CA GLU A 73 -8.29 -9.14 3.78
C GLU A 73 -6.89 -8.86 4.34
N ALA A 74 -6.35 -9.77 5.16
CA ALA A 74 -4.98 -9.66 5.67
C ALA A 74 -3.94 -9.64 4.55
N GLN A 75 -4.10 -10.48 3.52
CA GLN A 75 -3.22 -10.49 2.34
C GLN A 75 -3.29 -9.15 1.57
N LYS A 76 -4.49 -8.60 1.39
CA LYS A 76 -4.68 -7.29 0.78
C LYS A 76 -4.02 -6.17 1.60
N ALA A 77 -4.11 -6.22 2.92
CA ALA A 77 -3.43 -5.27 3.81
C ALA A 77 -1.90 -5.39 3.70
N LEU A 78 -1.38 -6.61 3.61
CA LEU A 78 0.06 -6.86 3.47
C LEU A 78 0.61 -6.31 2.13
N GLN A 79 -0.12 -6.48 1.02
CA GLN A 79 0.21 -5.87 -0.26
C GLN A 79 0.23 -4.33 -0.19
N LYS A 80 -0.73 -3.73 0.53
CA LYS A 80 -0.74 -2.28 0.76
C LYS A 80 0.48 -1.83 1.57
N ILE A 81 0.85 -2.54 2.63
CA ILE A 81 2.04 -2.24 3.42
C ILE A 81 3.31 -2.35 2.57
N GLU A 82 3.41 -3.36 1.71
CA GLU A 82 4.56 -3.50 0.80
C GLU A 82 4.63 -2.35 -0.21
N ALA A 83 3.49 -1.90 -0.74
CA ALA A 83 3.43 -0.71 -1.58
C ALA A 83 3.87 0.55 -0.81
N ILE A 84 3.41 0.72 0.44
CA ILE A 84 3.84 1.82 1.32
C ILE A 84 5.35 1.74 1.58
N LYS A 85 5.92 0.56 1.78
CA LYS A 85 7.39 0.40 1.91
C LYS A 85 8.13 0.85 0.64
N LYS A 86 7.61 0.54 -0.55
CA LYS A 86 8.19 1.01 -1.82
C LYS A 86 8.11 2.54 -1.96
N ILE A 87 7.00 3.13 -1.49
CA ILE A 87 6.80 4.59 -1.39
C ILE A 87 7.83 5.23 -0.45
N VAL A 88 8.00 4.68 0.76
CA VAL A 88 8.98 5.16 1.75
C VAL A 88 10.42 5.02 1.22
N ALA A 89 10.71 3.97 0.46
CA ALA A 89 12.01 3.77 -0.20
C ALA A 89 12.22 4.64 -1.46
N GLY A 90 11.28 5.55 -1.79
CA GLY A 90 11.40 6.48 -2.91
C GLY A 90 11.31 5.84 -4.30
N LYS A 91 10.82 4.60 -4.39
CA LYS A 91 10.62 3.90 -5.67
C LYS A 91 9.32 4.35 -6.33
N ALA A 92 9.26 4.29 -7.67
CA ALA A 92 8.03 4.56 -8.42
C ALA A 92 6.90 3.64 -7.93
N PHE A 93 5.70 4.19 -7.76
CA PHE A 93 4.55 3.43 -7.30
C PHE A 93 3.31 3.72 -8.14
N PHE A 94 2.52 2.67 -8.33
CA PHE A 94 1.25 2.75 -9.03
C PHE A 94 0.15 2.96 -7.99
N MET A 95 -0.50 4.13 -8.03
CA MET A 95 -1.72 4.35 -7.26
C MET A 95 -2.90 3.90 -8.13
N GLN A 96 -3.54 2.80 -7.75
CA GLN A 96 -4.80 2.36 -8.36
C GLN A 96 -5.94 2.90 -7.51
N SER A 97 -6.55 4.01 -7.94
CA SER A 97 -7.87 4.40 -7.45
C SER A 97 -8.94 3.69 -8.28
N LYS A 98 -10.20 3.70 -7.81
CA LYS A 98 -11.33 3.14 -8.57
C LYS A 98 -11.46 3.74 -9.99
N HIS A 99 -10.87 4.90 -10.26
CA HIS A 99 -11.15 5.70 -11.46
C HIS A 99 -9.91 6.09 -12.27
N VAL A 100 -8.69 5.93 -11.73
CA VAL A 100 -7.45 6.25 -12.42
C VAL A 100 -6.34 5.27 -12.03
N LYS A 101 -5.67 4.70 -13.04
CA LYS A 101 -4.38 4.01 -12.91
C LYS A 101 -3.30 4.93 -13.46
N ALA A 102 -2.59 5.63 -12.59
CA ALA A 102 -1.50 6.50 -12.95
C ALA A 102 -0.24 6.13 -12.16
N ASN A 103 0.91 6.21 -12.83
CA ASN A 103 2.21 6.00 -12.21
C ASN A 103 2.66 7.32 -11.59
N TYR A 104 2.85 7.36 -10.28
CA TYR A 104 3.28 8.55 -9.57
C TYR A 104 4.71 8.37 -9.08
N LEU A 105 5.51 9.42 -9.21
CA LEU A 105 6.80 9.57 -8.55
C LEU A 105 6.61 10.57 -7.41
N LEU A 106 7.02 10.19 -6.20
CA LEU A 106 6.96 11.06 -5.03
C LEU A 106 7.88 12.27 -5.23
N LEU A 107 7.30 13.48 -5.21
CA LEU A 107 8.03 14.74 -5.30
C LEU A 107 9.04 14.95 -4.16
N THR A 108 8.98 14.16 -3.07
CA THR A 108 9.96 14.20 -1.99
C THR A 108 11.37 13.81 -2.43
N ARG A 109 11.54 13.04 -3.53
CA ARG A 109 12.86 12.86 -4.16
C ARG A 109 13.45 14.18 -4.67
N ILE A 110 12.61 15.14 -5.07
CA ILE A 110 13.04 16.46 -5.54
C ILE A 110 13.34 17.40 -4.36
N ARG A 111 12.67 17.22 -3.20
CA ARG A 111 12.77 18.18 -2.09
C ARG A 111 13.73 17.84 -0.97
N SER A 112 14.03 16.58 -0.70
CA SER A 112 15.07 16.19 0.25
C SER A 112 15.16 14.68 0.24
N SER A 113 16.19 14.13 -0.41
CA SER A 113 16.73 12.88 0.08
C SER A 113 17.77 13.26 1.13
N PRO A 114 17.56 12.95 2.42
CA PRO A 114 18.57 13.12 3.46
C PRO A 114 19.85 12.31 3.20
N GLY A 115 19.91 11.51 2.13
CA GLY A 115 21.05 10.68 1.76
C GLY A 115 21.60 10.88 0.34
N VAL A 116 20.94 11.59 -0.58
CA VAL A 116 21.48 11.77 -1.95
C VAL A 116 22.76 12.60 -1.96
N PHE A 117 22.98 13.42 -0.91
CA PHE A 117 24.25 14.11 -0.69
C PHE A 117 25.14 13.43 0.37
N ALA A 118 24.70 12.34 1.00
CA ALA A 118 25.54 11.59 1.94
C ALA A 118 26.49 10.62 1.21
N ASP A 119 26.05 10.12 0.05
CA ASP A 119 26.84 9.31 -0.88
C ASP A 119 27.51 10.15 -1.96
N LEU A 120 27.51 11.49 -1.83
CA LEU A 120 28.30 12.31 -2.72
C LEU A 120 29.76 11.86 -2.58
N PRO A 121 30.43 11.56 -3.70
CA PRO A 121 31.84 11.21 -3.71
C PRO A 121 32.63 12.13 -2.77
N ARG A 122 33.25 11.53 -1.75
CA ARG A 122 33.94 12.29 -0.69
C ARG A 122 35.23 12.91 -1.21
N SER A 123 35.64 12.51 -2.41
CA SER A 123 36.83 12.94 -3.11
C SER A 123 36.63 12.89 -4.62
N VAL A 124 37.49 13.62 -5.34
CA VAL A 124 37.59 13.60 -6.80
C VAL A 124 37.87 12.18 -7.33
N SER A 125 38.58 11.34 -6.55
CA SER A 125 38.85 9.94 -6.87
C SER A 125 37.58 9.08 -6.82
N ASP A 126 36.67 9.36 -5.88
CA ASP A 126 35.39 8.69 -5.77
C ASP A 126 34.47 9.07 -6.95
N ASP A 127 34.50 10.34 -7.39
CA ASP A 127 33.77 10.80 -8.59
C ASP A 127 34.31 10.07 -9.83
N ALA A 128 35.64 10.01 -9.96
CA ALA A 128 36.29 9.28 -11.04
C ALA A 128 35.93 7.79 -11.05
N ALA A 129 35.80 7.15 -9.88
CA ALA A 129 35.37 5.76 -9.77
C ALA A 129 33.89 5.57 -10.15
N PHE A 130 33.01 6.48 -9.73
CA PHE A 130 31.59 6.48 -10.05
C PHE A 130 31.34 6.54 -11.56
N TYR A 131 31.90 7.54 -12.26
CA TYR A 131 31.70 7.70 -13.70
C TYR A 131 32.44 6.63 -14.54
N ARG A 132 33.51 6.02 -14.01
CA ARG A 132 34.13 4.85 -14.65
C ARG A 132 33.19 3.65 -14.72
N ALA A 133 32.40 3.43 -13.67
CA ALA A 133 31.46 2.31 -13.56
C ALA A 133 30.17 2.49 -14.37
N GLU A 134 29.88 3.71 -14.85
CA GLU A 134 28.71 4.01 -15.67
C GLU A 134 28.80 3.34 -17.05
N GLU A 135 27.70 2.71 -17.51
CA GLU A 135 27.66 1.95 -18.76
C GLU A 135 27.54 2.90 -19.97
N GLY A 136 28.43 2.76 -20.95
CA GLY A 136 28.55 3.67 -22.10
C GLY A 136 29.71 4.66 -22.00
N SER A 137 29.84 5.54 -23.01
CA SER A 137 30.83 6.61 -23.06
C SER A 137 30.12 7.97 -23.01
N SER A 138 30.29 8.71 -21.91
CA SER A 138 29.78 10.07 -21.73
C SER A 138 30.94 11.07 -21.71
N THR A 139 30.65 12.33 -22.03
CA THR A 139 31.61 13.44 -21.89
C THR A 139 32.13 13.58 -20.46
N GLU A 140 31.25 13.30 -19.49
CA GLU A 140 31.51 13.24 -18.07
C GLU A 140 32.50 12.12 -17.75
N LYS A 141 32.33 10.93 -18.31
CA LYS A 141 33.25 9.80 -18.12
C LYS A 141 34.67 10.11 -18.62
N VAL A 142 34.79 10.80 -19.75
CA VAL A 142 36.10 11.26 -20.27
C VAL A 142 36.70 12.30 -19.34
N PHE A 143 35.93 13.32 -18.93
CA PHE A 143 36.38 14.36 -18.01
C PHE A 143 36.84 13.78 -16.66
N TRP A 144 36.09 12.84 -16.09
CA TRP A 144 36.40 12.26 -14.77
C TRP A 144 37.52 11.22 -14.79
N SER A 145 37.80 10.61 -15.95
CA SER A 145 38.91 9.65 -16.10
C SER A 145 40.29 10.26 -15.80
N GLN A 146 40.47 11.57 -16.01
CA GLN A 146 41.73 12.27 -15.75
C GLN A 146 42.07 12.41 -14.26
N TYR A 147 41.09 12.13 -13.39
CA TYR A 147 41.23 12.15 -11.94
C TYR A 147 41.25 10.74 -11.32
N ALA A 148 41.38 9.69 -12.15
CA ALA A 148 41.60 8.34 -11.67
C ALA A 148 42.89 8.26 -10.83
N GLU A 149 42.88 7.50 -9.73
CA GLU A 149 44.09 7.23 -8.95
C GLU A 149 45.19 6.68 -9.87
N ALA A 150 46.17 7.52 -10.17
CA ALA A 150 47.44 7.06 -10.71
C ALA A 150 48.16 6.33 -9.57
N GLY A 151 48.90 5.25 -9.87
CA GLY A 151 49.72 4.51 -8.91
C GLY A 151 50.83 5.34 -8.22
N HIS A 152 50.88 6.65 -8.46
CA HIS A 152 51.73 7.64 -7.81
C HIS A 152 50.89 8.85 -7.39
N PRO A 153 51.11 9.42 -6.18
CA PRO A 153 50.40 10.61 -5.74
C PRO A 153 50.65 11.76 -6.71
N VAL A 154 49.56 12.33 -7.25
CA VAL A 154 49.64 13.54 -8.06
C VAL A 154 50.29 14.64 -7.21
N PRO A 155 51.32 15.35 -7.73
CA PRO A 155 51.92 16.46 -7.00
C PRO A 155 50.88 17.48 -6.55
N LEU A 156 51.01 17.98 -5.32
CA LEU A 156 50.06 18.93 -4.72
C LEU A 156 49.78 20.14 -5.63
N SER A 157 50.79 20.59 -6.38
CA SER A 157 50.67 21.69 -7.36
C SER A 157 49.67 21.39 -8.48
N ASP A 158 49.62 20.15 -8.95
CA ASP A 158 48.73 19.75 -10.05
C ASP A 158 47.32 19.47 -9.52
N GLN A 159 47.19 18.97 -8.29
CA GLN A 159 45.90 18.89 -7.58
C GLN A 159 45.28 20.28 -7.36
N LEU A 160 46.10 21.28 -6.98
CA LEU A 160 45.66 22.67 -6.82
C LEU A 160 45.18 23.28 -8.15
N LYS A 161 45.90 23.04 -9.26
CA LYS A 161 45.45 23.48 -10.60
C LYS A 161 44.12 22.86 -10.98
N GLN A 162 43.98 21.55 -10.75
CA GLN A 162 42.76 20.81 -10.98
C GLN A 162 41.56 21.36 -10.20
N LEU A 163 41.75 21.67 -8.92
CA LEU A 163 40.72 22.26 -8.07
C LEU A 163 40.32 23.66 -8.54
N VAL A 164 41.29 24.48 -8.97
CA VAL A 164 41.03 25.82 -9.51
C VAL A 164 40.21 25.75 -10.80
N GLU A 165 40.53 24.84 -11.72
CA GLU A 165 39.76 24.67 -12.95
C GLU A 165 38.34 24.16 -12.68
N LEU A 166 38.17 23.21 -11.75
CA LEU A 166 36.85 22.75 -11.33
C LEU A 166 36.03 23.89 -10.70
N HIS A 167 36.65 24.73 -9.86
CA HIS A 167 36.01 25.88 -9.26
C HIS A 167 35.52 26.88 -10.32
N LYS A 168 36.33 27.16 -11.36
CA LYS A 168 35.95 28.03 -12.48
C LYS A 168 34.77 27.46 -13.27
N LEU A 169 34.77 26.16 -13.56
CA LEU A 169 33.68 25.49 -14.27
C LEU A 169 32.39 25.52 -13.44
N ALA A 170 32.49 25.23 -12.13
CA ALA A 170 31.38 25.30 -11.20
C ALA A 170 30.81 26.73 -11.13
N GLU A 171 31.67 27.74 -11.02
CA GLU A 171 31.26 29.14 -11.02
C GLU A 171 30.47 29.50 -12.29
N GLN A 172 30.95 29.08 -13.48
CA GLN A 172 30.25 29.35 -14.73
C GLN A 172 28.93 28.60 -14.85
N ALA A 173 28.87 27.34 -14.41
CA ALA A 173 27.62 26.58 -14.37
C ALA A 173 26.60 27.26 -13.44
N MET A 174 27.02 27.71 -12.25
CA MET A 174 26.15 28.45 -11.33
C MET A 174 25.66 29.76 -11.92
N LYS A 175 26.55 30.52 -12.60
CA LYS A 175 26.16 31.75 -13.31
C LYS A 175 25.11 31.46 -14.39
N GLY A 176 25.32 30.43 -15.19
CA GLY A 176 24.37 30.00 -16.22
C GLY A 176 23.00 29.60 -15.66
N LEU A 177 22.96 28.93 -14.52
CA LEU A 177 21.72 28.61 -13.82
C LEU A 177 21.01 29.86 -13.30
N ILE A 178 21.75 30.75 -12.64
CA ILE A 178 21.20 31.98 -12.05
C ILE A 178 20.59 32.88 -13.13
N VAL A 179 21.21 33.02 -14.30
CA VAL A 179 20.64 33.79 -15.42
C VAL A 179 19.30 33.22 -15.90
N ARG A 180 19.15 31.89 -15.91
CA ARG A 180 17.91 31.23 -16.34
C ARG A 180 16.80 31.34 -15.31
N LEU A 181 17.15 31.26 -14.02
CA LEU A 181 16.20 31.35 -12.93
C LEU A 181 15.81 32.81 -12.65
N TRP A 182 16.76 33.76 -12.66
CA TRP A 182 16.53 35.17 -12.39
C TRP A 182 17.04 36.06 -13.53
N PRO A 183 16.39 36.07 -14.70
CA PRO A 183 16.86 36.82 -15.88
C PRO A 183 16.86 38.35 -15.68
N LYS A 184 16.17 38.86 -14.65
CA LYS A 184 16.02 40.29 -14.36
C LYS A 184 16.84 40.76 -13.15
N GLU A 185 17.53 39.87 -12.43
CA GLU A 185 18.34 40.25 -11.27
C GLU A 185 19.82 40.42 -11.62
N ALA A 186 20.49 41.35 -10.94
CA ALA A 186 21.93 41.54 -11.09
C ALA A 186 22.70 40.29 -10.68
N MET A 187 23.68 39.88 -11.47
CA MET A 187 24.52 38.72 -11.17
C MET A 187 25.34 38.93 -9.89
N PRO A 188 25.45 37.93 -8.99
CA PRO A 188 26.31 38.03 -7.83
C PRO A 188 27.77 38.17 -8.27
N GLY A 189 28.49 39.14 -7.68
CA GLY A 189 29.88 39.44 -8.04
C GLY A 189 30.92 38.50 -7.41
N SER A 190 30.50 37.55 -6.58
CA SER A 190 31.39 36.61 -5.90
C SER A 190 30.84 35.19 -5.93
N TYR A 191 31.74 34.19 -5.86
CA TYR A 191 31.36 32.78 -5.80
C TYR A 191 30.44 32.49 -4.60
N PHE A 192 30.75 33.05 -3.43
CA PHE A 192 29.88 32.93 -2.25
C PHE A 192 28.48 33.51 -2.52
N GLY A 193 28.39 34.64 -3.22
CA GLY A 193 27.12 35.23 -3.63
C GLY A 193 26.32 34.31 -4.57
N LEU A 194 26.99 33.59 -5.48
CA LEU A 194 26.35 32.57 -6.32
C LEU A 194 25.78 31.43 -5.46
N VAL A 195 26.60 30.86 -4.56
CA VAL A 195 26.17 29.79 -3.65
C VAL A 195 25.00 30.24 -2.79
N ARG A 196 25.07 31.45 -2.22
CA ARG A 196 24.01 32.00 -1.37
C ARG A 196 22.69 32.13 -2.15
N ARG A 197 22.72 32.68 -3.36
CA ARG A 197 21.53 32.79 -4.21
C ARG A 197 20.93 31.43 -4.57
N LEU A 198 21.76 30.40 -4.76
CA LEU A 198 21.29 29.03 -4.99
C LEU A 198 20.66 28.39 -3.76
N VAL A 199 21.19 28.65 -2.57
CA VAL A 199 20.59 28.19 -1.30
C VAL A 199 19.23 28.88 -1.08
N ASP A 200 19.18 30.18 -1.35
CA ASP A 200 17.96 30.99 -1.24
C ASP A 200 16.94 30.69 -2.37
N ALA A 201 17.33 29.90 -3.38
CA ALA A 201 16.46 29.45 -4.47
C ALA A 201 15.33 28.51 -3.99
N CYS A 202 15.57 27.70 -2.96
CA CYS A 202 14.63 26.68 -2.53
C CYS A 202 13.25 27.28 -2.15
N PRO A 203 13.17 28.31 -1.28
CA PRO A 203 11.93 29.06 -1.08
C PRO A 203 11.37 29.68 -2.36
N TRP A 204 12.23 30.17 -3.25
CA TRP A 204 11.79 30.81 -4.50
C TRP A 204 11.12 29.84 -5.48
N VAL A 205 11.60 28.59 -5.55
CA VAL A 205 10.95 27.51 -6.31
C VAL A 205 9.57 27.18 -5.75
N GLU A 206 9.38 27.27 -4.43
CA GLU A 206 8.05 27.13 -3.81
C GLU A 206 7.10 28.22 -4.25
N VAL A 207 7.58 29.45 -4.23
CA VAL A 207 6.83 30.61 -4.72
C VAL A 207 6.44 30.43 -6.18
N ILE A 208 7.34 29.96 -7.06
CA ILE A 208 7.00 29.66 -8.46
C ILE A 208 5.95 28.55 -8.57
N LYS A 209 6.10 27.46 -7.83
CA LYS A 209 5.14 26.34 -7.86
C LYS A 209 3.75 26.79 -7.41
N HIS A 210 3.70 27.58 -6.33
CA HIS A 210 2.45 28.11 -5.81
C HIS A 210 1.82 29.07 -6.83
N SER A 211 2.61 29.99 -7.38
CA SER A 211 2.20 30.90 -8.45
C SER A 211 1.62 30.16 -9.67
N ALA A 212 2.32 29.14 -10.16
CA ALA A 212 1.85 28.35 -11.31
C ALA A 212 0.54 27.61 -11.01
N CYS A 213 0.38 27.13 -9.78
CA CYS A 213 -0.86 26.52 -9.30
C CYS A 213 -2.01 27.54 -9.26
N ILE A 214 -1.76 28.72 -8.69
CA ILE A 214 -2.74 29.82 -8.60
C ILE A 214 -3.17 30.27 -9.99
N GLU A 215 -2.23 30.51 -10.91
CA GLU A 215 -2.56 30.94 -12.27
C GLU A 215 -3.34 29.87 -13.05
N GLY A 216 -2.94 28.60 -12.91
CA GLY A 216 -3.67 27.48 -13.48
C GLY A 216 -5.10 27.39 -12.96
N ALA A 217 -5.28 27.54 -11.64
CA ALA A 217 -6.60 27.55 -11.00
C ALA A 217 -7.44 28.76 -11.45
N ARG A 218 -6.84 29.96 -11.50
CA ARG A 218 -7.49 31.19 -11.96
C ARG A 218 -8.07 31.02 -13.37
N ARG A 219 -7.28 30.49 -14.30
CA ARG A 219 -7.72 30.22 -15.68
C ARG A 219 -8.81 29.16 -15.74
N ALA A 220 -8.64 28.05 -15.03
CA ALA A 220 -9.63 26.98 -15.01
C ALA A 220 -10.99 27.47 -14.48
N LEU A 221 -10.98 28.23 -13.38
CA LEU A 221 -12.19 28.82 -12.78
C LEU A 221 -12.82 29.88 -13.69
N ALA A 222 -12.01 30.70 -14.39
CA ALA A 222 -12.52 31.64 -15.38
C ALA A 222 -13.22 30.92 -16.54
N CYS A 223 -12.61 29.87 -17.09
CA CYS A 223 -13.22 29.03 -18.14
C CYS A 223 -14.53 28.38 -17.66
N ALA A 224 -14.55 27.85 -16.43
CA ALA A 224 -15.77 27.30 -15.85
C ALA A 224 -16.86 28.37 -15.67
N LYS A 225 -16.49 29.60 -15.27
CA LYS A 225 -17.42 30.73 -15.09
C LYS A 225 -18.05 31.20 -16.40
N VAL A 226 -17.34 31.09 -17.53
CA VAL A 226 -17.92 31.38 -18.86
C VAL A 226 -19.10 30.48 -19.17
N HIS A 227 -19.03 29.20 -18.80
CA HIS A 227 -20.12 28.24 -19.02
C HIS A 227 -21.15 28.24 -17.88
N CYS A 228 -20.75 28.63 -16.68
CA CYS A 228 -21.58 28.70 -15.48
C CYS A 228 -21.53 30.12 -14.89
N GLY A 229 -22.20 31.09 -15.51
CA GLY A 229 -22.09 32.52 -15.11
C GLY A 229 -22.47 32.83 -13.66
N ARG A 230 -23.31 32.00 -13.03
CA ARG A 230 -23.71 32.12 -11.61
C ARG A 230 -22.77 31.40 -10.65
N MET A 231 -21.67 30.83 -11.13
CA MET A 231 -20.70 30.10 -10.32
C MET A 231 -19.94 31.06 -9.40
N ASP A 232 -20.04 30.78 -8.11
CA ASP A 232 -19.17 31.32 -7.07
C ASP A 232 -17.96 30.39 -6.92
N ALA A 233 -16.77 30.92 -7.21
CA ALA A 233 -15.55 30.12 -7.26
C ALA A 233 -15.04 29.74 -5.87
N GLU A 234 -15.25 30.61 -4.87
CA GLU A 234 -14.86 30.34 -3.50
C GLU A 234 -15.73 29.22 -2.92
N LYS A 235 -17.06 29.39 -3.01
CA LYS A 235 -18.01 28.37 -2.58
C LYS A 235 -17.83 27.03 -3.27
N LEU A 236 -17.47 27.03 -4.56
CA LEU A 236 -17.23 25.78 -5.29
C LEU A 236 -16.07 24.96 -4.69
N VAL A 237 -15.07 25.63 -4.11
CA VAL A 237 -13.88 24.98 -3.53
C VAL A 237 -14.07 24.67 -2.05
N THR A 238 -14.82 25.49 -1.32
CA THR A 238 -15.01 25.35 0.13
C THR A 238 -16.22 24.49 0.51
N ASP A 239 -17.28 24.54 -0.29
CA ASP A 239 -18.56 23.90 0.08
C ASP A 239 -18.58 22.43 -0.33
N ALA A 240 -19.32 21.64 0.43
CA ALA A 240 -19.58 20.26 0.05
C ALA A 240 -20.38 20.19 -1.26
N PRO A 241 -20.28 19.08 -2.02
CA PRO A 241 -21.12 18.85 -3.18
C PRO A 241 -22.61 19.04 -2.83
N PRO A 242 -23.43 19.56 -3.76
CA PRO A 242 -24.85 19.77 -3.50
C PRO A 242 -25.56 18.47 -3.06
N PRO A 243 -26.59 18.57 -2.20
CA PRO A 243 -27.32 17.41 -1.74
C PRO A 243 -27.85 16.57 -2.91
N GLY A 244 -27.66 15.25 -2.86
CA GLY A 244 -28.02 14.31 -3.93
C GLY A 244 -26.99 14.22 -5.07
N LYS A 245 -25.83 14.88 -4.95
CA LYS A 245 -24.71 14.81 -5.90
C LYS A 245 -23.39 14.43 -5.24
N GLU A 246 -23.44 13.74 -4.10
CA GLU A 246 -22.26 13.33 -3.32
C GLU A 246 -21.32 12.41 -4.11
N TYR A 247 -21.85 11.71 -5.12
CA TYR A 247 -21.09 10.85 -6.03
C TYR A 247 -20.22 11.64 -7.04
N ARG A 248 -20.44 12.95 -7.20
CA ARG A 248 -19.65 13.80 -8.10
C ARG A 248 -18.38 14.25 -7.39
N THR A 249 -17.37 13.38 -7.36
CA THR A 249 -16.06 13.73 -6.78
C THR A 249 -15.09 14.21 -7.87
N PRO A 250 -14.15 15.12 -7.57
CA PRO A 250 -13.20 15.64 -8.57
C PRO A 250 -12.41 14.53 -9.29
N GLU A 251 -12.12 13.43 -8.61
CA GLU A 251 -11.31 12.31 -9.12
C GLU A 251 -11.94 11.62 -10.33
N VAL A 252 -13.27 11.61 -10.45
CA VAL A 252 -13.95 11.01 -11.61
C VAL A 252 -13.69 11.80 -12.91
N TYR A 253 -13.31 13.07 -12.79
CA TYR A 253 -13.11 13.97 -13.93
C TYR A 253 -11.63 14.13 -14.31
N TYR A 254 -10.67 13.77 -13.45
CA TYR A 254 -9.24 14.01 -13.67
C TYR A 254 -8.72 13.51 -15.02
N LYS A 255 -9.11 12.30 -15.45
CA LYS A 255 -8.66 11.77 -16.75
C LYS A 255 -9.15 12.61 -17.94
N GLY A 256 -10.37 13.13 -17.87
CA GLY A 256 -10.95 13.98 -18.89
C GLY A 256 -10.31 15.38 -18.89
N VAL A 257 -10.13 15.95 -17.70
CA VAL A 257 -9.58 17.30 -17.51
C VAL A 257 -8.08 17.35 -17.83
N LEU A 258 -7.32 16.28 -17.60
CA LEU A 258 -5.87 16.25 -17.84
C LEU A 258 -5.51 16.61 -19.29
N LYS A 259 -6.32 16.16 -20.26
CA LYS A 259 -6.14 16.50 -21.68
C LYS A 259 -6.30 18.01 -21.93
N GLY A 260 -7.24 18.66 -21.26
CA GLY A 260 -7.47 20.11 -21.34
C GLY A 260 -6.46 20.94 -20.53
N ALA A 261 -5.86 20.36 -19.50
CA ALA A 261 -4.86 21.04 -18.68
C ALA A 261 -3.54 21.31 -19.43
N HIS A 262 -3.19 20.45 -20.41
CA HIS A 262 -1.95 20.61 -21.19
C HIS A 262 -1.93 21.91 -22.02
N PRO A 263 -2.98 22.26 -22.79
CA PRO A 263 -3.10 23.56 -23.43
C PRO A 263 -3.00 24.74 -22.46
N ILE A 264 -3.71 24.69 -21.32
CA ILE A 264 -3.69 25.76 -20.31
C ILE A 264 -2.27 25.98 -19.78
N ALA A 265 -1.51 24.90 -19.55
CA ALA A 265 -0.11 25.01 -19.12
C ALA A 265 0.79 25.71 -20.17
N GLY A 266 0.47 25.59 -21.46
CA GLY A 266 1.16 26.31 -22.53
C GLY A 266 0.90 27.82 -22.53
N GLU A 267 -0.27 28.24 -22.03
CA GLU A 267 -0.68 29.64 -21.99
C GLU A 267 -0.31 30.36 -20.67
N CYS A 268 0.04 29.60 -19.62
CA CYS A 268 0.49 30.18 -18.35
C CYS A 268 1.74 31.04 -18.56
N SER A 269 1.68 32.29 -18.09
CA SER A 269 2.86 33.16 -18.08
C SER A 269 3.92 32.58 -17.15
N LYS A 270 5.14 32.41 -17.66
CA LYS A 270 6.27 31.90 -16.88
C LYS A 270 7.08 33.01 -16.21
N ASP A 271 6.76 34.26 -16.53
CA ASP A 271 7.53 35.45 -16.12
C ASP A 271 6.83 36.24 -15.01
N VAL A 272 5.68 35.77 -14.52
CA VAL A 272 4.85 36.43 -13.50
C VAL A 272 4.68 35.51 -12.29
N ILE A 273 4.91 36.06 -11.10
CA ILE A 273 4.69 35.38 -9.83
C ILE A 273 3.37 35.87 -9.24
N PHE A 274 2.48 34.93 -8.92
CA PHE A 274 1.24 35.15 -8.17
C PHE A 274 1.47 34.69 -6.72
N GLU A 275 1.10 35.55 -5.77
CA GLU A 275 1.11 35.27 -4.32
C GLU A 275 -0.27 34.89 -3.81
#